data_AF-A0A8C5CHW6-F1
#
_entry.id   AF-A0A8C5CHW6-F1
#
_cell.length_a   1.000
_cell.length_b   1.000
_cell.length_c   1.000
_cell.angle_alpha   90.00
_cell.angle_beta   90.00
_cell.angle_gamma   90.00
#
_symmetry.space_group_name_H-M   'P 1'
#
loop_
_entity.id
_entity.type
_entity.pdbx_description
1 polymer ?
#
loop_
_entity_poly.entity_id
_entity_poly.type
_entity_poly.pdbx_seq_one_letter_code
_entity_poly.pdbx_strand_id
1 'polypeptide(L)'
;MATSAWLHVPTNMRLTECLESVLKEQRPHCLPALLANYREHGVVPTQGSSGVAGLVGCSNAKLSTSKTKFDGLCMLSVLVKDSSTEVFQQHCLSWLRSLQQVIQAPAPGPTARLAVGVLADLLQYSSMLPELAREVGLTWLLGLLTSLLGLQAECELTALEGIAACMTHYPRACGSLRDKLAAFFLARITSSDPATQEMACRCYGRLPCLGGALERGVGTSRAEAWANQLHCLLASANSTLAQIYQGAEAEGTVSSEGPGVELSFPALDEADPLLLLELQHRYRAACLALQHTLSVDPQCAVVVPVRQLLNLVCRALSVGPKSLGVTGGCVCVCV
;
A
#
# COMPACT_ATOMS: atom_id res chain seq x y z
N MET A 1 -36.68 42.62 -34.93
CA MET A 1 -35.35 42.45 -34.31
C MET A 1 -35.44 41.33 -33.28
N ALA A 2 -35.11 40.09 -33.67
CA ALA A 2 -35.06 38.94 -32.76
C ALA A 2 -33.72 38.25 -32.98
N THR A 3 -32.70 38.74 -32.27
CA THR A 3 -31.30 38.31 -32.38
C THR A 3 -31.04 37.11 -31.46
N SER A 4 -30.85 35.95 -32.09
CA SER A 4 -29.82 34.95 -31.77
C SER A 4 -29.31 34.86 -30.32
N ALA A 5 -29.98 34.07 -29.49
CA ALA A 5 -29.48 33.66 -28.16
C ALA A 5 -28.82 32.27 -28.14
N TRP A 6 -28.54 31.66 -29.30
CA TRP A 6 -28.17 30.24 -29.43
C TRP A 6 -26.67 29.92 -29.56
N LEU A 7 -25.76 30.90 -29.49
CA LEU A 7 -24.37 30.70 -29.93
C LEU A 7 -23.27 30.72 -28.86
N HIS A 8 -23.60 30.74 -27.57
CA HIS A 8 -22.57 30.59 -26.53
C HIS A 8 -23.00 29.61 -25.43
N VAL A 9 -23.29 28.36 -25.81
CA VAL A 9 -23.06 27.24 -24.88
C VAL A 9 -21.59 26.84 -25.09
N PRO A 10 -20.73 26.88 -24.05
CA PRO A 10 -19.34 26.44 -24.18
C PRO A 10 -19.31 25.03 -24.77
N THR A 11 -18.46 24.79 -25.76
CA THR A 11 -18.23 23.46 -26.37
C THR A 11 -18.04 22.37 -25.32
N ASN A 12 -17.43 22.72 -24.19
CA ASN A 12 -17.23 21.87 -23.03
C ASN A 12 -18.56 21.39 -22.40
N MET A 13 -19.58 22.24 -22.28
CA MET A 13 -20.90 21.85 -21.74
C MET A 13 -21.58 20.77 -22.60
N ARG A 14 -21.49 20.91 -23.93
CA ARG A 14 -22.05 19.91 -24.86
C ARG A 14 -21.32 18.57 -24.78
N LEU A 15 -20.01 18.57 -24.54
CA LEU A 15 -19.23 17.34 -24.38
C LEU A 15 -19.64 16.55 -23.13
N THR A 16 -19.92 17.23 -22.02
CA THR A 16 -20.38 16.58 -20.78
C THR A 16 -21.79 16.02 -20.91
N GLU A 17 -22.70 16.76 -21.55
CA GLU A 17 -24.07 16.28 -21.82
C GLU A 17 -24.07 15.08 -22.78
N CYS A 18 -23.25 15.11 -23.83
CA CYS A 18 -23.08 13.98 -24.75
C CYS A 18 -22.43 12.77 -24.06
N LEU A 19 -21.45 12.99 -23.18
CA LEU A 19 -20.89 11.93 -22.35
C LEU A 19 -21.99 11.30 -21.49
N GLU A 20 -22.79 12.11 -20.79
CA GLU A 20 -23.88 11.62 -19.95
C GLU A 20 -24.93 10.82 -20.74
N SER A 21 -25.29 11.26 -21.96
CA SER A 21 -26.21 10.52 -22.81
C SER A 21 -25.62 9.18 -23.26
N VAL A 22 -24.35 9.14 -23.66
CA VAL A 22 -23.66 7.90 -24.06
C VAL A 22 -23.52 6.93 -22.87
N LEU A 23 -23.29 7.45 -21.67
CA LEU A 23 -23.21 6.65 -20.44
C LEU A 23 -24.54 5.99 -20.05
N LYS A 24 -25.67 6.58 -20.45
CA LYS A 24 -27.03 6.04 -20.28
C LYS A 24 -27.32 4.90 -21.28
N GLU A 25 -26.67 4.89 -22.46
CA GLU A 25 -26.88 3.88 -23.50
C GLU A 25 -26.17 2.52 -23.27
N GLN A 26 -25.57 2.28 -22.09
CA GLN A 26 -24.94 1.00 -21.68
C GLN A 26 -23.95 0.41 -22.71
N ARG A 27 -22.92 1.16 -23.12
CA ARG A 27 -21.80 0.63 -23.93
C ARG A 27 -20.50 0.50 -23.11
N PRO A 28 -20.31 -0.57 -22.32
CA PRO A 28 -19.23 -0.68 -21.32
C PRO A 28 -17.82 -0.79 -21.92
N HIS A 29 -17.67 -1.34 -23.12
CA HIS A 29 -16.34 -1.68 -23.68
C HIS A 29 -15.46 -0.48 -24.07
N CYS A 30 -16.05 0.69 -24.29
CA CYS A 30 -15.31 1.88 -24.72
C CYS A 30 -15.13 2.92 -23.60
N LEU A 31 -15.65 2.65 -22.40
CA LEU A 31 -15.77 3.66 -21.36
C LEU A 31 -14.41 4.22 -20.89
N PRO A 32 -13.38 3.41 -20.57
CA PRO A 32 -12.09 3.96 -20.16
C PRO A 32 -11.44 4.86 -21.23
N ALA A 33 -11.53 4.46 -22.50
CA ALA A 33 -10.99 5.24 -23.62
C ALA A 33 -11.78 6.54 -23.83
N LEU A 34 -13.10 6.49 -23.70
CA LEU A 34 -13.98 7.65 -23.83
C LEU A 34 -13.77 8.65 -22.68
N LEU A 35 -13.56 8.15 -21.46
CA LEU A 35 -13.16 8.97 -20.32
C LEU A 35 -11.77 9.57 -20.51
N ALA A 36 -10.79 8.83 -21.02
CA ALA A 36 -9.45 9.35 -21.31
C ALA A 36 -9.51 10.54 -22.29
N ASN A 37 -10.23 10.40 -23.41
CA ASN A 37 -10.46 11.49 -24.36
C ASN A 37 -11.14 12.71 -23.69
N TYR A 38 -12.14 12.45 -22.83
CA TYR A 38 -12.83 13.52 -22.11
C TYR A 38 -11.90 14.29 -21.15
N ARG A 39 -10.93 13.61 -20.52
CA ARG A 39 -9.90 14.23 -19.67
C ARG A 39 -8.94 15.10 -20.46
N GLU A 40 -8.48 14.64 -21.62
CA GLU A 40 -7.54 15.36 -22.48
C GLU A 40 -8.08 16.74 -22.90
N HIS A 41 -9.40 16.88 -23.00
CA HIS A 41 -10.05 18.14 -23.32
C HIS A 41 -10.27 19.09 -22.11
N GLY A 42 -9.79 18.75 -20.91
CA GLY A 42 -9.82 19.62 -19.72
C GLY A 42 -11.24 20.00 -19.27
N VAL A 43 -12.22 19.16 -19.59
CA VAL A 43 -13.63 19.56 -19.60
C VAL A 43 -14.20 19.68 -18.18
N VAL A 44 -13.81 18.81 -17.24
CA VAL A 44 -14.36 18.76 -15.86
C VAL A 44 -14.21 20.06 -15.06
N PRO A 45 -13.03 20.69 -14.95
CA PRO A 45 -12.88 21.93 -14.18
C PRO A 45 -13.56 23.15 -14.84
N THR A 46 -13.96 23.05 -16.10
CA THR A 46 -14.63 24.13 -16.86
C THR A 46 -16.15 23.97 -16.96
N GLN A 47 -16.72 22.93 -16.35
CA GLN A 47 -18.16 22.68 -16.36
C GLN A 47 -18.94 23.55 -15.39
N GLY A 48 -20.18 23.86 -15.77
CA GLY A 48 -21.19 24.36 -14.82
C GLY A 48 -21.57 23.30 -13.78
N SER A 49 -22.07 23.73 -12.63
CA SER A 49 -22.42 22.86 -11.49
C SER A 49 -23.39 21.72 -11.83
N SER A 50 -24.27 21.90 -12.83
CA SER A 50 -25.25 20.90 -13.25
C SER A 50 -24.64 19.68 -13.96
N GLY A 51 -23.64 19.88 -14.82
CA GLY A 51 -23.01 18.78 -15.58
C GLY A 51 -22.18 17.86 -14.70
N VAL A 52 -21.45 18.44 -13.73
CA VAL A 52 -20.68 17.66 -12.75
C VAL A 52 -21.62 16.87 -11.83
N ALA A 53 -22.73 17.48 -11.39
CA ALA A 53 -23.74 16.79 -10.58
C ALA A 53 -24.36 15.58 -11.31
N GLY A 54 -24.60 15.70 -12.63
CA GLY A 54 -25.08 14.60 -13.48
C GLY A 54 -24.09 13.43 -13.54
N LEU A 55 -22.80 13.72 -13.73
CA LEU A 55 -21.74 12.70 -13.73
C LEU A 55 -21.59 12.02 -12.37
N VAL A 56 -21.64 12.78 -11.27
CA VAL A 56 -21.62 12.23 -9.91
C VAL A 56 -22.82 11.31 -9.66
N GLY A 57 -24.02 11.75 -10.05
CA GLY A 57 -25.24 10.94 -9.95
C GLY A 57 -25.16 9.64 -10.76
N CYS A 58 -24.65 9.71 -11.99
CA CYS A 58 -24.47 8.55 -12.85
C CYS A 58 -23.42 7.58 -12.28
N SER A 59 -22.30 8.08 -11.77
CA SER A 59 -21.26 7.29 -11.10
C SER A 59 -21.85 6.53 -9.91
N ASN A 60 -22.58 7.22 -9.03
CA ASN A 60 -23.20 6.63 -7.85
C ASN A 60 -24.26 5.57 -8.23
N ALA A 61 -25.08 5.84 -9.25
CA ALA A 61 -26.05 4.88 -9.74
C ALA A 61 -25.37 3.60 -10.23
N LYS A 62 -24.28 3.72 -11.00
CA LYS A 62 -23.53 2.57 -11.51
C LYS A 62 -22.84 1.76 -10.40
N LEU A 63 -22.24 2.44 -9.41
CA LEU A 63 -21.59 1.81 -8.25
C LEU A 63 -22.55 0.95 -7.41
N SER A 64 -23.85 1.28 -7.40
CA SER A 64 -24.86 0.55 -6.63
C SER A 64 -25.23 -0.82 -7.21
N THR A 65 -24.84 -1.13 -8.45
CA THR A 65 -25.21 -2.38 -9.13
C THR A 65 -23.98 -3.21 -9.47
N SER A 66 -24.01 -4.52 -9.22
CA SER A 66 -22.88 -5.41 -9.53
C SER A 66 -22.50 -5.41 -11.01
N LYS A 67 -23.47 -5.27 -11.92
CA LYS A 67 -23.26 -5.29 -13.37
C LYS A 67 -22.52 -4.08 -13.92
N THR A 68 -22.69 -2.91 -13.31
CA THR A 68 -22.08 -1.65 -13.81
C THR A 68 -21.10 -1.05 -12.81
N LYS A 69 -20.78 -1.77 -11.74
CA LYS A 69 -19.85 -1.33 -10.69
C LYS A 69 -18.49 -0.91 -11.24
N PHE A 70 -17.94 -1.67 -12.19
CA PHE A 70 -16.66 -1.34 -12.84
C PHE A 70 -16.73 0.01 -13.58
N ASP A 71 -17.79 0.22 -14.36
CA ASP A 71 -18.02 1.49 -15.06
C ASP A 71 -18.14 2.67 -14.09
N GLY A 72 -18.85 2.47 -12.98
CA GLY A 72 -18.97 3.46 -11.91
C GLY A 72 -17.61 3.82 -11.30
N LEU A 73 -16.72 2.84 -11.10
CA LEU A 73 -15.36 3.10 -10.62
C LEU A 73 -14.51 3.86 -11.64
N CYS A 74 -14.65 3.55 -12.94
CA CYS A 74 -13.97 4.30 -13.99
C CYS A 74 -14.39 5.78 -13.96
N MET A 75 -15.69 6.05 -13.84
CA MET A 75 -16.19 7.42 -13.71
C MET A 75 -15.68 8.10 -12.44
N LEU A 76 -15.74 7.39 -11.30
CA LEU A 76 -15.25 7.92 -10.03
C LEU A 76 -13.76 8.29 -10.10
N SER A 77 -12.94 7.49 -10.79
CA SER A 77 -11.50 7.78 -10.96
C SER A 77 -11.24 9.13 -11.64
N VAL A 78 -12.09 9.51 -12.60
CA VAL A 78 -12.02 10.80 -13.28
C VAL A 78 -12.51 11.92 -12.35
N LEU A 79 -13.65 11.70 -11.69
CA LEU A 79 -14.24 12.67 -10.77
C LEU A 79 -13.28 13.03 -9.63
N VAL A 80 -12.59 12.04 -9.06
CA VAL A 80 -11.61 12.26 -7.98
C VAL A 80 -10.43 13.11 -8.43
N LYS A 81 -9.95 12.92 -9.67
CA LYS A 81 -8.74 13.59 -10.17
C LYS A 81 -8.99 14.98 -10.75
N ASP A 82 -10.14 15.16 -11.39
CA ASP A 82 -10.35 16.32 -12.25
C ASP A 82 -11.46 17.25 -11.75
N SER A 83 -12.18 16.90 -10.66
CA SER A 83 -13.17 17.80 -10.06
C SER A 83 -12.53 18.95 -9.28
N SER A 84 -13.29 20.03 -9.09
CA SER A 84 -12.87 21.14 -8.22
C SER A 84 -12.81 20.69 -6.76
N THR A 85 -12.02 21.40 -5.95
CA THR A 85 -11.93 21.14 -4.50
C THR A 85 -13.29 21.18 -3.81
N GLU A 86 -14.18 22.09 -4.22
CA GLU A 86 -15.53 22.22 -3.67
C GLU A 86 -16.36 20.95 -3.91
N VAL A 87 -16.40 20.47 -5.16
CA VAL A 87 -17.11 19.24 -5.52
C VAL A 87 -16.52 18.05 -4.78
N PHE A 88 -15.19 17.97 -4.72
CA PHE A 88 -14.51 16.90 -3.99
C PHE A 88 -14.88 16.90 -2.50
N GLN A 89 -14.83 18.06 -1.83
CA GLN A 89 -15.20 18.17 -0.41
C GLN A 89 -16.66 17.79 -0.16
N GLN A 90 -17.57 18.15 -1.06
CA GLN A 90 -19.00 17.81 -0.95
C GLN A 90 -19.25 16.30 -1.04
N HIS A 91 -18.48 15.58 -1.86
CA HIS A 91 -18.77 14.18 -2.18
C HIS A 91 -17.79 13.15 -1.61
N CYS A 92 -16.61 13.55 -1.14
CA CYS A 92 -15.52 12.64 -0.73
C CYS A 92 -16.00 11.53 0.22
N LEU A 93 -16.72 11.88 1.29
CA LEU A 93 -17.18 10.89 2.29
C LEU A 93 -18.18 9.89 1.69
N SER A 94 -19.03 10.34 0.77
CA SER A 94 -19.96 9.45 0.07
C SER A 94 -19.21 8.48 -0.85
N TRP A 95 -18.16 8.94 -1.53
CA TRP A 95 -17.31 8.11 -2.37
C TRP A 95 -16.49 7.11 -1.56
N LEU A 96 -15.95 7.51 -0.40
CA LEU A 96 -15.26 6.60 0.53
C LEU A 96 -16.20 5.48 0.99
N ARG A 97 -17.45 5.81 1.35
CA ARG A 97 -18.47 4.81 1.70
C ARG A 97 -18.72 3.83 0.56
N SER A 98 -18.91 4.33 -0.67
CA SER A 98 -19.14 3.48 -1.83
C SER A 98 -17.95 2.58 -2.13
N LEU A 99 -16.72 3.09 -2.05
CA LEU A 99 -15.52 2.29 -2.24
C LEU A 99 -15.36 1.21 -1.18
N GLN A 100 -15.63 1.53 0.08
CA GLN A 100 -15.60 0.54 1.15
C GLN A 100 -16.58 -0.61 0.87
N GLN A 101 -17.81 -0.31 0.43
CA GLN A 101 -18.79 -1.33 0.03
C GLN A 101 -18.32 -2.16 -1.17
N VAL A 102 -17.64 -1.54 -2.13
CA VAL A 102 -17.05 -2.24 -3.28
C VAL A 102 -15.95 -3.21 -2.83
N ILE A 103 -15.06 -2.76 -1.95
CA ILE A 103 -13.92 -3.54 -1.41
C ILE A 103 -14.42 -4.72 -0.56
N GLN A 104 -15.49 -4.54 0.22
CA GLN A 104 -16.08 -5.59 1.04
C GLN A 104 -16.85 -6.64 0.24
N ALA A 105 -17.33 -6.29 -0.95
CA ALA A 105 -18.08 -7.21 -1.78
C ALA A 105 -17.13 -8.10 -2.62
N PRO A 106 -17.48 -9.37 -2.85
CA PRO A 106 -16.77 -10.19 -3.84
C PRO A 106 -16.75 -9.50 -5.20
N ALA A 107 -15.56 -9.23 -5.72
CA ALA A 107 -15.37 -8.50 -6.96
C ALA A 107 -14.21 -9.12 -7.76
N PRO A 108 -14.28 -9.12 -9.11
CA PRO A 108 -13.15 -9.54 -9.93
C PRO A 108 -11.89 -8.70 -9.65
N GLY A 109 -10.71 -9.32 -9.75
CA GLY A 109 -9.42 -8.66 -9.48
C GLY A 109 -9.21 -7.30 -10.17
N PRO A 110 -9.58 -7.09 -11.46
CA PRO A 110 -9.51 -5.76 -12.09
C PRO A 110 -10.38 -4.70 -11.40
N THR A 111 -11.56 -5.08 -10.91
CA THR A 111 -12.47 -4.18 -10.19
C THR A 111 -11.90 -3.82 -8.82
N ALA A 112 -11.34 -4.79 -8.09
CA ALA A 112 -10.69 -4.55 -6.81
C ALA A 112 -9.48 -3.62 -6.95
N ARG A 113 -8.63 -3.85 -7.96
CA ARG A 113 -7.48 -2.99 -8.28
C ARG A 113 -7.89 -1.55 -8.58
N LEU A 114 -8.90 -1.37 -9.42
CA LEU A 114 -9.39 -0.03 -9.73
C LEU A 114 -9.97 0.65 -8.49
N ALA A 115 -10.75 -0.06 -7.67
CA ALA A 115 -11.32 0.49 -6.44
C ALA A 115 -10.23 0.96 -5.45
N VAL A 116 -9.17 0.16 -5.27
CA VAL A 116 -8.03 0.53 -4.42
C VAL A 116 -7.23 1.69 -5.01
N GLY A 117 -7.03 1.73 -6.33
CA GLY A 117 -6.39 2.87 -6.99
C GLY A 117 -7.15 4.18 -6.76
N VAL A 118 -8.47 4.16 -6.94
CA VAL A 118 -9.34 5.32 -6.67
C VAL A 118 -9.34 5.68 -5.19
N LEU A 119 -9.31 4.69 -4.29
CA LEU A 119 -9.16 4.93 -2.84
C LEU A 119 -7.85 5.64 -2.52
N ALA A 120 -6.73 5.24 -3.14
CA ALA A 120 -5.43 5.88 -2.93
C ALA A 120 -5.46 7.35 -3.38
N ASP A 121 -6.03 7.63 -4.56
CA ASP A 121 -6.20 9.00 -5.06
C ASP A 121 -7.06 9.85 -4.11
N LEU A 122 -8.15 9.27 -3.58
CA LEU A 122 -9.02 9.92 -2.60
C LEU A 122 -8.29 10.24 -1.31
N LEU A 123 -7.55 9.28 -0.74
CA LEU A 123 -6.80 9.46 0.49
C LEU A 123 -5.69 10.50 0.32
N GLN A 124 -5.01 10.49 -0.82
CA GLN A 124 -4.01 11.49 -1.15
C GLN A 124 -4.62 12.89 -1.15
N TYR A 125 -5.68 13.13 -1.91
CA TYR A 125 -6.23 14.47 -2.04
C TYR A 125 -6.94 14.94 -0.76
N SER A 126 -7.67 14.05 -0.08
CA SER A 126 -8.31 14.38 1.20
C SER A 126 -7.31 14.69 2.32
N SER A 127 -6.11 14.09 2.30
CA SER A 127 -5.06 14.40 3.29
C SER A 127 -4.51 15.82 3.19
N MET A 128 -4.66 16.46 2.02
CA MET A 128 -4.24 17.84 1.77
C MET A 128 -5.26 18.88 2.28
N LEU A 129 -6.45 18.44 2.69
CA LEU A 129 -7.56 19.30 3.12
C LEU A 129 -7.81 19.11 4.62
N PRO A 130 -7.43 20.05 5.51
CA PRO A 130 -7.38 19.80 6.95
C PRO A 130 -8.68 19.27 7.60
N GLU A 131 -9.82 19.87 7.28
CA GLU A 131 -11.12 19.44 7.84
C GLU A 131 -11.48 18.01 7.42
N LEU A 132 -11.30 17.72 6.14
CA LEU A 132 -11.59 16.41 5.59
C LEU A 132 -10.57 15.37 6.07
N ALA A 133 -9.29 15.74 6.19
CA ALA A 133 -8.26 14.88 6.74
C ALA A 133 -8.59 14.48 8.20
N ARG A 134 -9.09 15.42 8.99
CA ARG A 134 -9.53 15.13 10.37
C ARG A 134 -10.70 14.14 10.39
N GLU A 135 -11.72 14.38 9.58
CA GLU A 135 -12.92 13.53 9.52
C GLU A 135 -12.62 12.12 8.98
N VAL A 136 -11.88 12.03 7.87
CA VAL A 136 -11.45 10.76 7.26
C VAL A 136 -10.60 9.96 8.25
N GLY A 137 -9.62 10.61 8.88
CA GLY A 137 -8.73 10.03 9.88
C GLY A 137 -9.46 9.45 11.09
N LEU A 138 -10.45 10.15 11.63
CA LEU A 138 -11.14 9.75 12.85
C LEU A 138 -12.28 8.75 12.62
N THR A 139 -12.97 8.84 11.48
CA THR A 139 -14.25 8.14 11.28
C THR A 139 -14.15 6.99 10.29
N TRP A 140 -13.29 7.10 9.27
CA TRP A 140 -13.33 6.20 8.11
C TRP A 140 -12.15 5.23 8.04
N LEU A 141 -10.96 5.67 8.43
CA LEU A 141 -9.73 4.89 8.22
C LEU A 141 -9.76 3.49 8.84
N LEU A 142 -10.31 3.33 10.04
CA LEU A 142 -10.40 2.03 10.70
C LEU A 142 -11.25 1.05 9.89
N GLY A 143 -12.40 1.50 9.38
CA GLY A 143 -13.30 0.70 8.56
C GLY A 143 -12.69 0.33 7.21
N LEU A 144 -11.95 1.26 6.59
CA LEU A 144 -11.23 1.01 5.34
C LEU A 144 -10.13 -0.04 5.53
N LEU A 145 -9.29 0.11 6.56
CA LEU A 145 -8.22 -0.84 6.86
C LEU A 145 -8.75 -2.24 7.16
N THR A 146 -9.82 -2.36 7.95
CA THR A 146 -10.45 -3.66 8.21
C THR A 146 -11.03 -4.29 6.95
N SER A 147 -11.60 -3.48 6.05
CA SER A 147 -12.11 -3.96 4.75
C SER A 147 -10.97 -4.44 3.84
N LEU A 148 -9.84 -3.73 3.80
CA LEU A 148 -8.66 -4.11 3.02
C LEU A 148 -7.98 -5.37 3.57
N LEU A 149 -7.90 -5.51 4.90
CA LEU A 149 -7.39 -6.72 5.55
C LEU A 149 -8.26 -7.95 5.28
N GLY A 150 -9.56 -7.74 5.03
CA GLY A 150 -10.51 -8.79 4.67
C GLY A 150 -10.67 -9.03 3.17
N LEU A 151 -9.86 -8.38 2.33
CA LEU A 151 -9.91 -8.59 0.88
C LEU A 151 -9.51 -10.04 0.53
N GLN A 152 -10.05 -10.57 -0.57
CA GLN A 152 -9.80 -11.95 -1.00
C GLN A 152 -8.30 -12.22 -1.20
N ALA A 153 -7.86 -13.44 -0.86
CA ALA A 153 -6.46 -13.85 -0.94
C ALA A 153 -5.85 -13.75 -2.36
N GLU A 154 -6.68 -13.81 -3.40
CA GLU A 154 -6.26 -13.62 -4.79
C GLU A 154 -5.86 -12.16 -5.10
N CYS A 155 -6.24 -11.21 -4.24
CA CYS A 155 -6.01 -9.77 -4.40
C CYS A 155 -5.04 -9.23 -3.33
N GLU A 156 -4.11 -10.05 -2.83
CA GLU A 156 -3.19 -9.67 -1.75
C GLU A 156 -2.33 -8.44 -2.05
N LEU A 157 -1.71 -8.38 -3.23
CA LEU A 157 -0.94 -7.21 -3.65
C LEU A 157 -1.80 -5.93 -3.62
N THR A 158 -3.03 -6.04 -4.12
CA THR A 158 -4.00 -4.94 -4.12
C THR A 158 -4.42 -4.52 -2.71
N ALA A 159 -4.59 -5.47 -1.79
CA ALA A 159 -4.84 -5.17 -0.39
C ALA A 159 -3.66 -4.40 0.23
N LEU A 160 -2.43 -4.85 -0.01
CA LEU A 160 -1.22 -4.21 0.48
C LEU A 160 -1.06 -2.78 -0.09
N GLU A 161 -1.34 -2.56 -1.37
CA GLU A 161 -1.31 -1.23 -2.01
C GLU A 161 -2.30 -0.26 -1.33
N GLY A 162 -3.52 -0.73 -1.04
CA GLY A 162 -4.52 0.09 -0.35
C GLY A 162 -4.12 0.42 1.08
N ILE A 163 -3.59 -0.57 1.81
CA ILE A 163 -3.09 -0.37 3.17
C ILE A 163 -1.89 0.61 3.16
N ALA A 164 -1.00 0.49 2.17
CA ALA A 164 0.13 1.40 1.99
C ALA A 164 -0.33 2.85 1.78
N ALA A 165 -1.38 3.06 0.98
CA ALA A 165 -1.97 4.39 0.78
C ALA A 165 -2.52 4.96 2.09
N CYS A 166 -3.27 4.16 2.87
CA CYS A 166 -3.75 4.54 4.21
C CYS A 166 -2.59 4.95 5.13
N MET A 167 -1.54 4.14 5.20
CA MET A 167 -0.36 4.39 6.05
C MET A 167 0.44 5.62 5.61
N THR A 168 0.48 5.91 4.31
CA THR A 168 1.24 7.03 3.76
C THR A 168 0.53 8.37 4.00
N HIS A 169 -0.78 8.42 3.77
CA HIS A 169 -1.56 9.66 3.86
C HIS A 169 -2.17 9.90 5.25
N TYR A 170 -2.42 8.82 6.00
CA TYR A 170 -3.01 8.87 7.34
C TYR A 170 -2.24 8.02 8.37
N PRO A 171 -0.90 8.20 8.52
CA PRO A 171 -0.08 7.37 9.40
C PRO A 171 -0.56 7.37 10.86
N ARG A 172 -1.04 8.52 11.35
CA ARG A 172 -1.55 8.66 12.72
C ARG A 172 -2.81 7.83 12.99
N ALA A 173 -3.73 7.78 12.03
CA ALA A 173 -4.99 7.05 12.17
C ALA A 173 -4.80 5.52 12.09
N CYS A 174 -3.71 5.05 11.50
CA CYS A 174 -3.41 3.63 11.36
C CYS A 174 -2.84 3.00 12.66
N GLY A 175 -2.48 3.80 13.66
CA GLY A 175 -1.79 3.32 14.86
C GLY A 175 -2.55 2.27 15.68
N SER A 176 -3.89 2.34 15.72
CA SER A 176 -4.72 1.40 16.47
C SER A 176 -4.73 -0.03 15.92
N LEU A 177 -4.32 -0.22 14.66
CA LEU A 177 -4.22 -1.52 14.01
C LEU A 177 -2.76 -1.97 13.80
N ARG A 178 -1.78 -1.27 14.37
CA ARG A 178 -0.34 -1.53 14.12
C ARG A 178 0.03 -3.00 14.25
N ASP A 179 -0.40 -3.67 15.32
CA ASP A 179 -0.03 -5.06 15.58
C ASP A 179 -0.70 -6.04 14.59
N LYS A 180 -1.96 -5.76 14.20
CA LYS A 180 -2.66 -6.54 13.16
C LYS A 180 -2.02 -6.35 11.78
N LEU A 181 -1.63 -5.12 11.46
CA LEU A 181 -0.89 -4.82 10.23
C LEU A 181 0.48 -5.52 10.23
N ALA A 182 1.19 -5.50 11.35
CA ALA A 182 2.47 -6.17 11.50
C ALA A 182 2.37 -7.67 11.24
N ALA A 183 1.40 -8.34 11.84
CA ALA A 183 1.14 -9.77 11.59
C ALA A 183 0.77 -10.03 10.11
N PHE A 184 -0.07 -9.18 9.52
CA PHE A 184 -0.49 -9.30 8.13
C PHE A 184 0.66 -9.16 7.13
N PHE A 185 1.58 -8.22 7.37
CA PHE A 185 2.76 -8.02 6.54
C PHE A 185 3.77 -9.14 6.76
N LEU A 186 4.03 -9.55 8.01
CA LEU A 186 4.99 -10.60 8.33
C LEU A 186 4.62 -11.94 7.68
N ALA A 187 3.33 -12.26 7.57
CA ALA A 187 2.86 -13.43 6.82
C ALA A 187 3.14 -13.36 5.30
N ARG A 188 3.48 -12.18 4.76
CA ARG A 188 3.66 -11.91 3.32
C ARG A 188 5.05 -11.47 2.92
N ILE A 189 5.92 -11.10 3.86
CA ILE A 189 7.31 -10.75 3.52
C ILE A 189 8.11 -11.96 3.00
N THR A 190 7.65 -13.18 3.25
CA THR A 190 8.22 -14.41 2.68
C THR A 190 7.41 -14.95 1.48
N SER A 191 6.53 -14.14 0.88
CA SER A 191 5.76 -14.54 -0.30
C SER A 191 6.68 -14.86 -1.48
N SER A 192 6.31 -15.89 -2.26
CA SER A 192 7.00 -16.26 -3.49
C SER A 192 6.77 -15.25 -4.62
N ASP A 193 5.73 -14.41 -4.54
CA ASP A 193 5.50 -13.32 -5.49
C ASP A 193 6.37 -12.10 -5.12
N PRO A 194 7.34 -11.71 -5.98
CA PRO A 194 8.26 -10.61 -5.66
C PRO A 194 7.56 -9.28 -5.44
N ALA A 195 6.46 -9.00 -6.15
CA ALA A 195 5.72 -7.75 -5.99
C ALA A 195 5.02 -7.67 -4.63
N THR A 196 4.37 -8.76 -4.22
CA THR A 196 3.75 -8.89 -2.89
C THR A 196 4.80 -8.81 -1.78
N GLN A 197 5.93 -9.52 -1.91
CA GLN A 197 7.03 -9.47 -0.95
C GLN A 197 7.57 -8.04 -0.78
N GLU A 198 7.89 -7.37 -1.89
CA GLU A 198 8.44 -6.01 -1.87
C GLU A 198 7.45 -5.03 -1.22
N MET A 199 6.18 -5.11 -1.59
CA MET A 199 5.13 -4.27 -1.02
C MET A 199 4.95 -4.54 0.49
N ALA A 200 4.95 -5.81 0.92
CA ALA A 200 4.83 -6.18 2.32
C ALA A 200 6.03 -5.67 3.13
N CYS A 201 7.26 -5.80 2.62
CA CYS A 201 8.47 -5.28 3.25
C CYS A 201 8.44 -3.76 3.37
N ARG A 202 7.97 -3.06 2.34
CA ARG A 202 7.79 -1.61 2.34
C ARG A 202 6.78 -1.14 3.38
N CYS A 203 5.64 -1.84 3.49
CA CYS A 203 4.63 -1.56 4.51
C CYS A 203 5.17 -1.86 5.91
N TYR A 204 5.85 -2.99 6.10
CA TYR A 204 6.48 -3.34 7.37
C TYR A 204 7.50 -2.28 7.81
N GLY A 205 8.35 -1.81 6.90
CA GLY A 205 9.33 -0.75 7.15
C GLY A 205 8.73 0.57 7.67
N ARG A 206 7.46 0.84 7.35
CA ARG A 206 6.73 2.06 7.77
C ARG A 206 5.99 1.91 9.09
N LEU A 207 5.85 0.70 9.65
CA LEU A 207 5.13 0.46 10.91
C LEU A 207 5.56 1.36 12.07
N PRO A 208 6.86 1.66 12.28
CA PRO A 208 7.28 2.51 13.40
C PRO A 208 6.77 3.94 13.28
N CYS A 209 6.46 4.38 12.06
CA CYS A 209 5.97 5.73 11.78
C CYS A 209 4.46 5.90 12.00
N LEU A 210 3.74 4.82 12.31
CA LEU A 210 2.30 4.85 12.53
C LEU A 210 1.95 5.31 13.95
N GLY A 211 0.87 6.08 14.08
CA GLY A 211 0.39 6.60 15.36
C GLY A 211 1.02 7.92 15.82
N GLY A 212 0.91 8.21 17.13
CA GLY A 212 1.59 9.37 17.76
C GLY A 212 0.75 10.59 18.13
N ALA A 213 -0.59 10.49 18.20
CA ALA A 213 -1.44 11.60 18.68
C ALA A 213 -1.77 11.54 20.19
N LEU A 214 -1.63 10.37 20.84
CA LEU A 214 -2.11 10.12 22.20
C LEU A 214 -1.15 9.33 23.10
N GLU A 215 0.11 9.14 22.71
CA GLU A 215 1.11 8.54 23.61
C GLU A 215 1.61 9.58 24.63
N ARG A 216 0.69 10.07 25.47
CA ARG A 216 1.00 10.79 26.72
C ARG A 216 1.03 9.85 27.93
N GLY A 217 1.20 8.55 27.71
CA GLY A 217 1.37 7.55 28.76
C GLY A 217 2.03 6.30 28.21
N VAL A 218 3.12 5.85 28.88
CA VAL A 218 3.78 4.52 28.81
C VAL A 218 3.79 3.83 27.43
N GLY A 219 3.90 4.61 26.35
CA GLY A 219 4.13 4.12 24.99
C GLY A 219 5.61 4.26 24.68
N THR A 220 6.19 3.28 23.99
CA THR A 220 7.56 3.38 23.49
C THR A 220 7.62 4.54 22.49
N SER A 221 8.57 5.45 22.69
CA SER A 221 8.70 6.61 21.81
C SER A 221 8.84 6.16 20.35
N ARG A 222 8.42 6.97 19.37
CA ARG A 222 8.58 6.65 17.94
C ARG A 222 10.03 6.24 17.61
N ALA A 223 11.00 6.90 18.25
CA ALA A 223 12.41 6.59 18.10
C ALA A 223 12.76 5.19 18.63
N GLU A 224 12.23 4.80 19.81
CA GLU A 224 12.37 3.45 20.35
C GLU A 224 11.69 2.40 19.49
N ALA A 225 10.47 2.66 19.00
CA ALA A 225 9.77 1.73 18.11
C ALA A 225 10.55 1.49 16.81
N TRP A 226 11.13 2.56 16.24
CA TRP A 226 11.98 2.48 15.05
C TRP A 226 13.27 1.70 15.32
N ALA A 227 13.96 2.01 16.42
CA ALA A 227 15.17 1.30 16.82
C ALA A 227 14.90 -0.18 17.11
N ASN A 228 13.81 -0.49 17.83
CA ASN A 228 13.40 -1.86 18.13
C ASN A 228 13.12 -2.66 16.86
N GLN A 229 12.41 -2.07 15.88
CA GLN A 229 12.15 -2.75 14.61
C GLN A 229 13.46 -3.08 13.87
N LEU A 230 14.41 -2.15 13.82
CA LEU A 230 15.73 -2.39 13.25
C LEU A 230 16.49 -3.50 13.97
N HIS A 231 16.45 -3.52 15.30
CA HIS A 231 17.08 -4.56 16.08
C HIS A 231 16.45 -5.93 15.85
N CYS A 232 15.11 -6.02 15.80
CA CYS A 232 14.39 -7.26 15.45
C CYS A 232 14.76 -7.77 14.06
N LEU A 233 14.80 -6.88 13.07
CA LEU A 233 15.18 -7.23 11.70
C LEU A 233 16.64 -7.71 11.60
N LEU A 234 17.57 -7.04 12.31
CA LEU A 234 18.97 -7.44 12.39
C LEU A 234 19.13 -8.81 13.08
N ALA A 235 18.39 -9.06 14.17
CA ALA A 235 18.40 -10.35 14.86
C ALA A 235 17.92 -11.47 13.94
N SER A 236 16.77 -11.27 13.27
CA SER A 236 16.24 -12.19 12.27
C SER A 236 17.20 -12.48 11.12
N ALA A 237 17.83 -11.45 10.55
CA ALA A 237 18.79 -11.62 9.45
C ALA A 237 20.02 -12.43 9.91
N ASN A 238 20.54 -12.14 11.10
CA ASN A 238 21.67 -12.88 11.67
C ASN A 238 21.35 -14.33 12.02
N SER A 239 20.16 -14.60 12.57
CA SER A 239 19.68 -15.95 12.84
C SER A 239 19.53 -16.75 11.56
N THR A 240 18.97 -16.13 10.52
CA THR A 240 18.82 -16.77 9.20
C THR A 240 20.19 -17.07 8.57
N LEU A 241 21.17 -16.15 8.64
CA LEU A 241 22.53 -16.43 8.18
C LEU A 241 23.21 -17.54 8.98
N ALA A 242 22.98 -17.62 10.29
CA ALA A 242 23.53 -18.70 11.11
C ALA A 242 23.04 -20.08 10.64
N GLN A 243 21.78 -20.17 10.23
CA GLN A 243 21.19 -21.37 9.65
C GLN A 243 21.73 -21.65 8.24
N ILE A 244 21.84 -20.63 7.38
CA ILE A 244 22.39 -20.79 6.02
C ILE A 244 23.86 -21.24 6.06
N TYR A 245 24.65 -20.73 7.00
CA TYR A 245 26.08 -21.04 7.13
C TYR A 245 26.39 -22.10 8.18
N GLN A 246 25.40 -22.89 8.60
CA GLN A 246 25.59 -23.95 9.57
C GLN A 246 26.70 -24.91 9.09
N GLY A 247 27.76 -25.03 9.89
CA GLY A 247 28.94 -25.86 9.57
C GLY A 247 29.99 -25.22 8.67
N ALA A 248 29.77 -24.00 8.15
CA ALA A 248 30.74 -23.24 7.35
C ALA A 248 31.41 -22.10 8.14
N GLU A 249 30.78 -21.58 9.19
CA GLU A 249 31.37 -20.57 10.06
C GLU A 249 32.36 -21.19 11.06
N ALA A 250 33.53 -20.56 11.24
CA ALA A 250 34.50 -20.96 12.25
C ALA A 250 33.97 -20.66 13.67
N GLU A 251 34.25 -21.54 14.64
CA GLU A 251 33.92 -21.31 16.06
C GLU A 251 34.44 -19.94 16.52
N GLY A 252 33.51 -19.02 16.83
CA GLY A 252 33.82 -17.64 17.20
C GLY A 252 33.31 -16.56 16.23
N THR A 253 32.61 -16.92 15.14
CA THR A 253 31.83 -15.95 14.37
C THR A 253 30.78 -15.29 15.27
N VAL A 254 30.74 -13.96 15.19
CA VAL A 254 30.02 -13.06 16.08
C VAL A 254 28.55 -13.50 16.24
N SER A 255 28.22 -14.09 17.40
CA SER A 255 26.82 -14.12 17.85
C SER A 255 26.38 -12.67 17.93
N SER A 256 25.36 -12.30 17.17
CA SER A 256 24.82 -10.95 17.20
C SER A 256 24.08 -10.74 18.52
N GLU A 257 24.80 -10.42 19.60
CA GLU A 257 24.25 -9.91 20.84
C GLU A 257 23.67 -8.51 20.57
N GLY A 258 22.42 -8.49 20.12
CA GLY A 258 21.62 -7.28 19.97
C GLY A 258 20.40 -7.35 20.90
N PRO A 259 19.82 -6.19 21.27
CA PRO A 259 18.61 -6.15 22.09
C PRO A 259 17.35 -6.62 21.35
N GLY A 260 17.45 -6.96 20.07
CA GLY A 260 16.32 -7.32 19.22
C GLY A 260 15.86 -8.76 19.43
N VAL A 261 14.55 -8.95 19.44
CA VAL A 261 13.93 -10.28 19.40
C VAL A 261 13.69 -10.67 17.94
N GLU A 262 13.99 -11.91 17.59
CA GLU A 262 13.72 -12.44 16.25
C GLU A 262 12.24 -12.30 15.88
N LEU A 263 12.00 -11.98 14.61
CA LEU A 263 10.65 -11.93 14.06
C LEU A 263 10.03 -13.33 14.07
N SER A 264 8.75 -13.39 14.43
CA SER A 264 7.96 -14.61 14.42
C SER A 264 7.60 -15.03 13.00
N PHE A 265 8.59 -15.43 12.21
CA PHE A 265 8.37 -16.10 10.93
C PHE A 265 7.63 -17.42 11.13
N PRO A 266 6.93 -17.94 10.09
CA PRO A 266 6.40 -19.30 10.12
C PRO A 266 7.48 -20.32 10.51
N ALA A 267 7.12 -21.47 11.08
CA ALA A 267 8.11 -22.54 11.28
C ALA A 267 8.56 -23.08 9.91
N LEU A 268 9.84 -23.43 9.77
CA LEU A 268 10.35 -24.20 8.63
C LEU A 268 10.42 -25.67 9.01
N ASP A 269 10.20 -26.55 8.05
CA ASP A 269 10.46 -27.98 8.22
C ASP A 269 11.93 -28.27 7.90
N GLU A 270 12.70 -28.73 8.89
CA GLU A 270 14.11 -29.06 8.72
C GLU A 270 14.34 -30.24 7.75
N ALA A 271 13.31 -31.06 7.51
CA ALA A 271 13.36 -32.14 6.54
C ALA A 271 13.02 -31.71 5.11
N ASP A 272 12.59 -30.46 4.89
CA ASP A 272 12.21 -29.97 3.56
C ASP A 272 13.44 -29.83 2.65
N PRO A 273 13.48 -30.50 1.47
CA PRO A 273 14.54 -30.29 0.50
C PRO A 273 14.68 -28.83 0.02
N LEU A 274 13.66 -27.98 0.21
CA LEU A 274 13.66 -26.56 -0.14
C LEU A 274 14.03 -25.63 1.02
N LEU A 275 14.40 -26.17 2.20
CA LEU A 275 14.73 -25.39 3.39
C LEU A 275 15.71 -24.24 3.11
N LEU A 276 16.78 -24.51 2.34
CA LEU A 276 17.79 -23.50 2.01
C LEU A 276 17.21 -22.34 1.19
N LEU A 277 16.30 -22.64 0.25
CA LEU A 277 15.62 -21.62 -0.56
C LEU A 277 14.70 -20.77 0.33
N GLU A 278 13.98 -21.38 1.27
CA GLU A 278 13.11 -20.66 2.21
C GLU A 278 13.90 -19.78 3.17
N LEU A 279 15.07 -20.24 3.64
CA LEU A 279 16.00 -19.43 4.42
C LEU A 279 16.53 -18.24 3.61
N GLN A 280 16.88 -18.44 2.34
CA GLN A 280 17.29 -17.33 1.46
C GLN A 280 16.16 -16.31 1.28
N HIS A 281 14.92 -16.76 1.10
CA HIS A 281 13.76 -15.87 1.03
C HIS A 281 13.56 -15.06 2.32
N ARG A 282 13.72 -15.68 3.49
CA ARG A 282 13.65 -14.97 4.79
C ARG A 282 14.76 -13.96 4.97
N TYR A 283 15.99 -14.33 4.61
CA TYR A 283 17.13 -13.43 4.70
C TYR A 283 16.91 -12.20 3.81
N ARG A 284 16.52 -12.44 2.54
CA ARG A 284 16.18 -11.37 1.60
C ARG A 284 15.05 -10.49 2.12
N ALA A 285 14.00 -11.08 2.67
CA ALA A 285 12.87 -10.35 3.25
C ALA A 285 13.32 -9.43 4.40
N ALA A 286 14.16 -9.93 5.31
CA ALA A 286 14.72 -9.14 6.40
C ALA A 286 15.58 -7.98 5.87
N CYS A 287 16.43 -8.22 4.87
CA CYS A 287 17.24 -7.19 4.23
C CYS A 287 16.41 -6.12 3.51
N LEU A 288 15.37 -6.52 2.77
CA LEU A 288 14.46 -5.58 2.11
C LEU A 288 13.70 -4.74 3.15
N ALA A 289 13.18 -5.36 4.21
CA ALA A 289 12.52 -4.64 5.29
C ALA A 289 13.48 -3.69 6.04
N LEU A 290 14.76 -4.06 6.23
CA LEU A 290 15.80 -3.17 6.75
C LEU A 290 16.00 -1.96 5.83
N GLN A 291 16.18 -2.19 4.54
CA GLN A 291 16.34 -1.13 3.54
C GLN A 291 15.15 -0.17 3.57
N HIS A 292 13.92 -0.69 3.58
CA HIS A 292 12.71 0.13 3.64
C HIS A 292 12.60 0.89 4.96
N THR A 293 12.93 0.27 6.10
CA THR A 293 12.92 0.94 7.41
C THR A 293 13.92 2.10 7.46
N LEU A 294 15.10 1.93 6.86
CA LEU A 294 16.14 2.96 6.77
C LEU A 294 15.82 4.08 5.77
N SER A 295 15.01 3.78 4.76
CA SER A 295 14.66 4.73 3.69
C SER A 295 13.46 5.63 4.03
N VAL A 296 12.72 5.31 5.08
CA VAL A 296 11.55 6.08 5.53
C VAL A 296 11.99 7.17 6.49
N ASP A 297 11.50 8.40 6.29
CA ASP A 297 11.69 9.51 7.23
C ASP A 297 10.92 9.22 8.54
N PRO A 298 11.63 9.02 9.67
CA PRO A 298 11.00 8.76 10.96
C PRO A 298 10.30 9.98 11.57
N GLN A 299 10.47 11.18 11.01
CA GLN A 299 9.94 12.45 11.55
C GLN A 299 10.38 12.73 13.01
N CYS A 300 11.44 12.08 13.47
CA CYS A 300 12.08 12.29 14.76
C CYS A 300 13.56 11.90 14.68
N ALA A 301 14.36 12.33 15.66
CA ALA A 301 15.75 11.89 15.76
C ALA A 301 15.81 10.40 16.14
N VAL A 302 16.53 9.61 15.36
CA VAL A 302 16.73 8.17 15.59
C VAL A 302 18.22 7.83 15.60
N VAL A 303 18.60 6.81 16.38
CA VAL A 303 19.97 6.30 16.41
C VAL A 303 20.07 5.10 15.49
N VAL A 304 20.90 5.22 14.46
CA VAL A 304 21.12 4.14 13.49
C VAL A 304 22.22 3.21 14.00
N PRO A 305 21.98 1.88 14.14
CA PRO A 305 23.00 0.91 14.55
C PRO A 305 23.96 0.58 13.40
N VAL A 306 24.75 1.56 12.96
CA VAL A 306 25.62 1.46 11.77
C VAL A 306 26.60 0.30 11.87
N ARG A 307 27.20 0.08 13.05
CA ARG A 307 28.16 -1.02 13.26
C ARG A 307 27.51 -2.38 13.06
N GLN A 308 26.31 -2.60 13.59
CA GLN A 308 25.58 -3.87 13.46
C GLN A 308 25.15 -4.12 12.02
N LEU A 309 24.73 -3.06 11.30
CA LEU A 309 24.42 -3.14 9.87
C LEU A 309 25.66 -3.54 9.05
N LEU A 310 26.80 -2.89 9.29
CA LEU A 310 28.06 -3.23 8.61
C LEU A 310 28.53 -4.63 8.95
N ASN A 311 28.43 -5.05 10.21
CA ASN A 311 28.76 -6.42 10.62
C ASN A 311 27.91 -7.46 9.89
N LEU A 312 26.60 -7.22 9.75
CA LEU A 312 25.70 -8.11 9.01
C LEU A 312 26.14 -8.23 7.54
N VAL A 313 26.45 -7.11 6.88
CA VAL A 313 26.93 -7.11 5.50
C VAL A 313 28.26 -7.85 5.38
N CYS A 314 29.22 -7.57 6.25
CA CYS A 314 30.51 -8.27 6.27
C CYS A 314 30.34 -9.78 6.48
N ARG A 315 29.42 -10.20 7.36
CA ARG A 315 29.10 -11.61 7.61
C ARG A 315 28.46 -12.27 6.40
N ALA A 316 27.52 -11.62 5.73
CA ALA A 316 26.90 -12.14 4.52
C ALA A 316 27.90 -12.31 3.35
N LEU A 317 28.99 -11.54 3.36
CA LEU A 317 30.05 -11.61 2.35
C LEU A 317 31.21 -12.53 2.76
N SER A 318 31.24 -13.05 3.99
CA SER A 318 32.39 -13.81 4.50
C SER A 318 32.46 -15.24 3.96
N VAL A 319 31.31 -15.84 3.66
CA VAL A 319 31.20 -17.19 3.10
C VAL A 319 31.03 -17.08 1.58
N GLY A 320 32.06 -17.47 0.84
CA GLY A 320 32.06 -17.46 -0.62
C GLY A 320 32.74 -18.69 -1.22
N PRO A 321 32.74 -18.83 -2.56
CA PRO A 321 33.31 -20.01 -3.24
C PRO A 321 34.81 -20.22 -2.98
N LYS A 322 35.51 -19.21 -2.44
CA LYS A 322 36.92 -19.31 -2.04
C LYS A 322 37.12 -19.85 -0.62
N SER A 323 36.12 -19.70 0.26
CA SER A 323 36.15 -20.19 1.65
C SER A 323 35.54 -21.60 1.77
N LEU A 324 34.66 -21.97 0.84
CA LEU A 324 34.09 -23.31 0.70
C LEU A 324 35.09 -24.21 -0.04
N GLY A 325 36.03 -24.83 0.69
CA GLY A 325 37.00 -25.77 0.12
C GLY A 325 36.34 -26.97 -0.59
N VAL A 326 37.09 -27.62 -1.49
CA VAL A 326 36.73 -28.78 -2.34
C VAL A 326 36.42 -30.05 -1.53
N THR A 327 35.54 -29.98 -0.54
CA THR A 327 35.07 -31.13 0.24
C THR A 327 33.61 -30.92 0.61
N GLY A 328 32.72 -31.57 -0.15
CA GLY A 328 31.29 -31.67 0.16
C GLY A 328 30.45 -30.66 -0.63
N GLY A 329 29.71 -31.16 -1.62
CA GLY A 329 28.85 -30.33 -2.46
C GLY A 329 27.79 -29.60 -1.64
N CYS A 330 27.89 -28.28 -1.58
CA CYS A 330 26.77 -27.40 -1.31
C CYS A 330 26.96 -26.07 -2.04
N VAL A 331 25.83 -25.56 -2.52
CA VAL A 331 25.64 -24.67 -3.66
C VAL A 331 26.19 -23.27 -3.39
N CYS A 332 26.80 -22.65 -4.42
CA CYS A 332 27.17 -21.24 -4.41
C CYS A 332 25.97 -20.35 -4.06
N VAL A 333 26.10 -19.59 -2.98
CA VAL A 333 25.20 -18.49 -2.64
C VAL A 333 25.53 -17.32 -3.58
N CYS A 334 24.70 -17.10 -4.60
CA CYS A 334 24.66 -15.81 -5.29
C CYS A 334 23.70 -14.91 -4.50
N VAL A 335 24.27 -13.95 -3.76
CA VAL A 335 23.56 -12.80 -3.17
C VAL A 335 23.18 -11.83 -4.28
#